data_AF-A0A1Q7TQM9-F1
#
_entry.id   AF-A0A1Q7TQM9-F1
#
_cell.length_a   1.000
_cell.length_b   1.000
_cell.length_c   1.000
_cell.angle_alpha   90.00
_cell.angle_beta   90.00
_cell.angle_gamma   90.00
#
_symmetry.space_group_name_H-M   'P 1'
#
loop_
_entity.id
_entity.type
_entity.pdbx_description
1 polymer ?
#
loop_
_entity_poly.entity_id
_entity_poly.type
_entity_poly.pdbx_seq_one_letter_code
_entity_poly.pdbx_strand_id
1 'polypeptide(L)' 'MQVGCGVYLLTVRRRAYLYFWHYETKGRFRVQVKEYIGPARSSRSIAEAARRCEGYYERAMAELQRLRSASLAMIRGSS' A
#
# COMPACT_ATOMS: atom_id res chain seq x y z
N MET A 1 -1.25 -13.67 -3.65
CA MET A 1 -0.60 -12.34 -3.55
C MET A 1 -1.63 -11.35 -3.03
N GLN A 2 -1.35 -10.65 -1.94
CA GLN A 2 -2.17 -9.52 -1.47
C GLN A 2 -1.39 -8.24 -1.72
N VAL A 3 -1.92 -7.40 -2.60
CA VAL A 3 -1.35 -6.11 -2.99
C VAL A 3 -2.46 -5.10 -2.88
N GLY A 4 -2.15 -3.96 -2.27
CA GLY A 4 -3.10 -2.88 -2.09
C GLY A 4 -2.69 -1.96 -0.98
N CYS A 5 -3.04 -0.70 -1.16
CA CYS A 5 -2.99 0.33 -0.15
C CYS A 5 -4.18 1.27 -0.32
N GLY A 6 -4.37 2.15 0.65
CA GLY A 6 -5.32 3.23 0.53
C GLY A 6 -5.32 4.13 1.76
N VAL A 7 -6.22 5.10 1.75
CA VAL A 7 -6.40 6.06 2.83
C VAL A 7 -7.84 6.00 3.28
N TYR A 8 -8.07 6.01 4.59
CA TYR A 8 -9.41 6.13 5.16
C TYR A 8 -9.44 7.24 6.21
N LEU A 9 -10.64 7.74 6.45
CA LEU A 9 -10.93 8.71 7.50
C LEU A 9 -11.41 8.00 8.75
N LEU A 10 -10.87 8.39 9.90
CA LEU A 10 -11.41 8.03 11.21
C LEU A 10 -11.79 9.31 11.96
N THR A 11 -13.05 9.38 12.38
CA THR A 11 -13.54 10.50 13.20
C THR A 11 -13.46 10.14 14.68
N VAL A 12 -12.72 10.93 15.46
CA VAL A 12 -12.58 10.79 16.91
C VAL A 12 -12.96 12.12 17.55
N ARG A 13 -13.93 12.12 18.48
CA ARG A 13 -14.40 13.33 19.19
C ARG A 13 -14.62 14.53 18.26
N ARG A 14 -15.36 14.30 17.16
CA ARG A 14 -15.72 15.30 16.12
C ARG A 14 -14.56 15.80 15.25
N ARG A 15 -13.35 15.25 15.38
CA ARG A 15 -12.19 15.56 14.53
C ARG A 15 -11.92 14.39 13.60
N ALA A 16 -11.72 14.68 12.32
CA ALA A 16 -11.42 13.67 11.30
C ALA A 16 -9.91 13.56 11.08
N TYR A 17 -9.44 12.32 10.96
CA TYR A 17 -8.03 11.98 10.83
C TYR A 17 -7.81 11.01 9.68
N LEU A 18 -6.71 11.20 8.96
CA LEU A 18 -6.28 10.31 7.88
C LEU A 18 -5.48 9.15 8.47
N TYR A 19 -5.79 7.96 7.98
CA TYR A 19 -5.02 6.75 8.20
C TYR A 19 -4.66 6.15 6.85
N PHE A 20 -3.41 5.74 6.70
CA PHE A 20 -2.93 4.98 5.57
C PHE A 20 -3.01 3.50 5.91
N TRP A 21 -3.45 2.66 4.97
CA TRP A 21 -3.36 1.22 5.10
C TRP A 21 -2.63 0.62 3.92
N HIS A 22 -1.89 -0.47 4.15
CA HIS A 22 -1.23 -1.22 3.09
C HIS A 22 -1.00 -2.67 3.48
N TYR A 23 -0.82 -3.53 2.48
CA TYR A 23 -0.29 -4.88 2.74
C TYR A 23 1.24 -4.86 2.86
N GLU A 24 1.76 -5.54 3.87
CA GLU A 24 3.19 -5.76 4.08
C GLU A 24 3.51 -7.26 4.13
N THR A 25 4.71 -7.65 3.67
CA THR A 25 5.24 -9.00 3.88
C THR A 25 5.90 -9.09 5.25
N LYS A 26 5.43 -9.99 6.11
CA LYS A 26 6.12 -10.34 7.35
C LYS A 26 6.41 -11.84 7.36
N GLY A 27 7.62 -12.19 6.94
CA GLY A 27 8.02 -13.58 6.73
C GLY A 27 7.13 -14.26 5.70
N ARG A 28 6.46 -15.35 6.10
CA ARG A 28 5.51 -16.08 5.25
C ARG A 28 4.12 -15.46 5.20
N PHE A 29 3.83 -14.51 6.07
CA PHE A 29 2.50 -13.92 6.20
C PHE A 29 2.42 -12.58 5.47
N ARG A 30 1.21 -12.28 4.99
CA ARG A 30 0.84 -10.94 4.52
C ARG A 30 -0.09 -10.32 5.54
N VAL A 31 0.26 -9.13 6.01
CA VAL A 31 -0.51 -8.42 7.04
C VAL A 31 -0.99 -7.09 6.48
N GLN A 32 -2.21 -6.70 6.81
CA GLN A 32 -2.69 -5.35 6.56
C GLN A 32 -2.25 -4.46 7.73
N VAL A 33 -1.40 -3.49 7.42
CA VAL A 33 -0.94 -2.47 8.38
C VAL A 33 -1.81 -1.23 8.22
N LYS A 34 -2.14 -0.58 9.34
CA LYS A 34 -2.87 0.70 9.38
C LYS A 34 -2.09 1.69 10.21
N GLU A 35 -1.77 2.84 9.64
CA GLU A 35 -0.92 3.86 10.24
C GLU A 35 -1.65 5.20 10.31
N TYR A 36 -1.57 5.85 11.45
CA TYR A 36 -2.06 7.21 11.60
C TYR A 36 -1.17 8.20 10.84
N ILE A 37 -1.79 9.09 10.07
CA ILE A 37 -1.07 10.13 9.31
C ILE A 37 -1.21 11.50 9.97
N GLY A 38 -2.42 11.89 10.36
CA GLY A 38 -2.68 13.22 10.91
C GLY A 38 -4.09 13.74 10.69
N PRO A 39 -4.37 14.98 11.10
CA PRO A 39 -5.67 15.61 10.90
C PRO A 39 -6.04 15.72 9.41
N ALA A 40 -7.28 15.40 9.05
CA ALA A 40 -7.71 15.38 7.66
C ALA A 40 -7.72 16.74 6.95
N ARG A 41 -7.74 17.84 7.72
CA ARG A 41 -7.69 19.21 7.19
C ARG A 41 -6.26 19.78 7.12
N SER A 42 -5.25 19.02 7.56
CA SER A 42 -3.86 19.45 7.49
C SER A 42 -3.31 19.19 6.09
N SER A 43 -2.85 20.24 5.41
CA SER A 43 -2.20 20.13 4.10
C SER A 43 -0.99 19.20 4.13
N ARG A 44 -0.21 19.24 5.23
CA ARG A 44 0.91 18.32 5.48
C ARG A 44 0.44 16.86 5.53
N SER A 45 -0.69 16.58 6.20
CA SER A 45 -1.22 15.22 6.32
C SER A 45 -1.77 14.71 5.00
N ILE A 46 -2.42 15.57 4.21
CA ILE A 46 -2.90 15.23 2.86
C ILE A 46 -1.71 14.90 1.94
N ALA A 47 -0.67 15.76 1.94
CA ALA A 47 0.53 15.54 1.13
C ALA A 47 1.27 14.26 1.52
N GLU A 48 1.34 13.95 2.83
CA GLU A 48 1.94 12.72 3.32
C GLU A 48 1.13 11.47 2.91
N ALA A 49 -0.20 11.52 3.02
CA ALA A 49 -1.07 10.43 2.60
C ALA A 49 -0.90 10.13 1.09
N ALA A 50 -0.85 11.17 0.26
CA ALA A 50 -0.60 11.04 -1.18
C ALA A 50 0.77 10.39 -1.45
N ARG A 51 1.85 10.90 -0.83
CA ARG A 51 3.19 10.32 -0.98
C ARG A 51 3.25 8.83 -0.63
N ARG A 52 2.56 8.41 0.44
CA ARG A 52 2.56 7.00 0.86
C ARG A 52 1.83 6.10 -0.14
N CYS A 53 0.71 6.58 -0.71
CA CYS A 53 0.02 5.87 -1.78
C CYS A 53 0.90 5.72 -3.02
N GLU A 54 1.47 6.81 -3.53
CA GLU A 54 2.35 6.78 -4.70
C GLU A 54 3.54 5.84 -4.48
N GLY A 55 4.26 6.01 -3.36
CA GLY A 55 5.41 5.16 -3.06
C GLY A 55 5.03 3.67 -2.89
N TYR A 56 3.82 3.36 -2.41
CA TYR A 56 3.36 1.98 -2.37
C TYR A 56 3.08 1.44 -3.77
N TYR A 57 2.37 2.20 -4.61
CA TYR A 57 2.05 1.78 -5.98
C TYR A 57 3.29 1.56 -6.81
N GLU A 58 4.29 2.44 -6.74
CA GLU A 58 5.57 2.28 -7.44
C GLU A 58 6.24 0.95 -7.07
N ARG A 59 6.38 0.66 -5.77
CA ARG A 59 6.97 -0.60 -5.28
C ARG A 59 6.13 -1.81 -5.68
N ALA A 60 4.80 -1.71 -5.58
CA ALA A 60 3.89 -2.79 -5.94
C ALA A 60 3.97 -3.12 -7.43
N MET A 61 4.00 -2.09 -8.30
CA MET A 61 4.13 -2.26 -9.75
C MET A 61 5.46 -2.92 -10.12
N ALA A 62 6.57 -2.51 -9.50
CA ALA A 62 7.88 -3.13 -9.73
C ALA A 62 7.88 -4.62 -9.36
N GLU A 63 7.30 -4.97 -8.20
CA GLU A 63 7.21 -6.37 -7.77
C GLU A 63 6.27 -7.19 -8.67
N LEU A 64 5.12 -6.62 -9.06
CA LEU A 64 4.20 -7.25 -10.00
C LEU A 64 4.87 -7.53 -11.34
N GLN A 65 5.66 -6.58 -11.85
CA GLN A 65 6.40 -6.76 -13.09
C GLN A 65 7.44 -7.88 -12.97
N ARG A 66 8.16 -7.96 -11.84
CA ARG A 66 9.10 -9.05 -11.56
C ARG A 66 8.41 -10.41 -11.52
N LEU A 67 7.31 -10.51 -10.78
CA LEU A 67 6.52 -11.74 -10.66
C LEU A 67 5.95 -12.16 -12.01
N ARG A 68 5.41 -11.22 -12.79
CA ARG A 68 4.93 -11.46 -14.16
C ARG A 68 6.02 -12.07 -15.04
N SER A 69 7.22 -11.48 -15.06
CA SER A 69 8.33 -11.99 -15.86
C SER A 69 8.73 -13.41 -15.45
N ALA A 70 8.81 -13.68 -14.14
CA ALA A 70 9.12 -15.02 -13.62
C ALA A 70 8.05 -16.06 -14.01
N SER A 71 6.76 -15.71 -13.86
CA SER A 71 5.65 -16.59 -14.25
C SER A 71 5.67 -16.90 -15.74
N LEU A 72 5.90 -15.90 -16.60
CA LEU A 72 5.97 -16.10 -18.04
C LEU A 72 7.17 -16.96 -18.46
N ALA A 73 8.33 -16.77 -17.82
CA ALA A 73 9.51 -17.61 -18.07
C ALA A 73 9.25 -19.08 -17.69
N MET A 74 8.63 -19.32 -16.52
CA MET A 74 8.27 -20.66 -16.07
C MET A 74 7.29 -21.36 -17.04
N ILE A 75 6.27 -20.64 -17.51
CA ILE A 75 5.30 -21.15 -18.50
C ILE A 75 6.02 -21.53 -19.80
N ARG A 76 6.96 -20.70 -20.26
CA ARG A 76 7.71 -20.93 -21.52
C ARG A 76 8.77 -22.01 -21.41
N GLY A 77 9.31 -22.25 -20.22
CA GLY A 77 10.37 -23.24 -19.94
C GLY A 77 9.86 -24.59 -19.44
N SER A 78 8.55 -24.83 -19.45
CA SER A 78 7.92 -26.12 -19.13
C SER A 78 7.66 -26.95 -20.40
N SER A 79 8.57 -26.90 -21.37
CA SER A 79 8.63 -27.77 -22.55
C SER A 79 9.81 -28.70 -22.45
#